data_AF-A0AAF0YDA9-F1
#
_entry.id   AF-A0AAF0YDA9-F1
#
_cell.length_a   1.000
_cell.length_b   1.000
_cell.length_c   1.000
_cell.angle_alpha   90.00
_cell.angle_beta   90.00
_cell.angle_gamma   90.00
#
_symmetry.space_group_name_H-M   'P 1'
#
loop_
_entity.id
_entity.type
_entity.pdbx_description
1 polymer ?
#
loop_
_entity_poly.entity_id
_entity_poly.type
_entity_poly.pdbx_seq_one_letter_code
_entity_poly.pdbx_strand_id
1 'polypeptide(L)'
;MPGTLLAPPKISLQDILDTSVSGQPEINLEWEPFQTQVDAFLRAIDTYAVSAKTEIAARANDHVNVVRELNARTEEAERQIHREQQNEHEMLATIEVERKTVSDFTQALTGLQTKLAKVREQNASLEHELTAIRKEVRGDTATKERQGRALEEQRRKDEMELAALEGALGLSITGVAANRLLVLFTLIDPSDAKREFSFVLDCNAQDYVVPQCDPPVADMPDLVQRLNGDRDLHSFIKRVRKAFVALVAPPPGKFDDLNGPSTSRTTTPPAAPTATPAARAPSVPPVAEANLIDI
;
A
#
# COMPACT_ATOMS: atom_id res chain seq x y z
N MET A 1 -94.88 -43.93 -33.43
CA MET A 1 -95.96 -44.15 -34.41
C MET A 1 -97.24 -44.43 -33.64
N PRO A 2 -98.23 -43.53 -33.65
CA PRO A 2 -99.46 -43.73 -32.89
C PRO A 2 -100.33 -44.79 -33.58
N GLY A 3 -100.66 -45.86 -32.86
CA GLY A 3 -101.56 -46.91 -33.33
C GLY A 3 -102.99 -46.38 -33.41
N THR A 4 -103.50 -46.29 -34.63
CA THR A 4 -104.89 -45.93 -34.93
C THR A 4 -105.82 -46.97 -34.32
N LEU A 5 -106.45 -46.65 -33.18
CA LEU A 5 -107.54 -47.47 -32.63
C LEU A 5 -108.77 -47.31 -33.54
N LEU A 6 -109.02 -48.34 -34.35
CA LEU A 6 -110.17 -48.45 -35.24
C LEU A 6 -111.44 -48.53 -34.36
N ALA A 7 -112.35 -47.56 -34.51
CA ALA A 7 -113.64 -47.58 -33.82
C ALA A 7 -114.45 -48.81 -34.23
N PRO A 8 -115.16 -49.49 -33.31
CA PRO A 8 -116.00 -50.63 -33.67
C PRO A 8 -117.12 -50.18 -34.62
N PRO A 9 -117.48 -51.00 -35.63
CA PRO A 9 -118.55 -50.66 -36.56
C PRO A 9 -119.87 -50.46 -35.79
N LYS A 10 -120.57 -49.35 -36.05
CA LYS A 10 -121.90 -49.08 -35.52
C LYS A 10 -122.90 -50.00 -36.24
N ILE A 11 -123.33 -51.06 -35.57
CA ILE A 11 -124.32 -52.01 -36.10
C ILE A 11 -125.71 -51.44 -35.79
N SER A 12 -126.46 -51.05 -36.82
CA SER A 12 -127.83 -50.56 -36.69
C SER A 12 -128.80 -51.73 -36.57
N LEU A 13 -129.60 -51.73 -35.50
CA LEU A 13 -130.60 -52.77 -35.22
C LEU A 13 -131.69 -52.89 -36.31
N GLN A 14 -131.89 -51.86 -37.13
CA GLN A 14 -132.89 -51.88 -38.20
C GLN A 14 -132.44 -52.68 -39.43
N ASP A 15 -131.13 -52.71 -39.73
CA ASP A 15 -130.61 -53.49 -40.88
C ASP A 15 -130.65 -55.01 -40.64
N ILE A 16 -130.67 -55.42 -39.37
CA ILE A 16 -130.74 -56.83 -38.95
C ILE A 16 -132.18 -57.37 -39.06
N LEU A 17 -133.19 -56.53 -38.87
CA LEU A 17 -134.59 -56.97 -38.92
C LEU A 17 -135.08 -57.22 -40.36
N ASP A 18 -134.74 -56.36 -41.32
CA ASP A 18 -135.23 -56.46 -42.71
C ASP A 18 -134.59 -57.61 -43.51
N THR A 19 -133.49 -58.19 -43.02
CA THR A 19 -132.79 -59.31 -43.68
C THR A 19 -133.19 -60.69 -43.11
N SER A 20 -134.02 -60.74 -42.06
CA SER A 20 -134.34 -61.95 -41.30
C SER A 20 -135.67 -62.62 -41.69
N VAL A 21 -135.84 -62.96 -42.98
CA VAL A 21 -136.87 -63.93 -43.37
C VAL A 21 -136.20 -65.30 -43.50
N SER A 22 -136.39 -66.11 -42.44
CA SER A 22 -136.01 -67.52 -42.23
C SER A 22 -134.68 -67.79 -41.48
N GLY A 23 -134.81 -68.30 -40.24
CA GLY A 23 -133.71 -68.87 -39.44
C GLY A 23 -133.36 -68.06 -38.19
N GLN A 24 -133.27 -68.73 -37.03
CA GLN A 24 -133.09 -68.13 -35.69
C GLN A 24 -131.80 -67.25 -35.58
N PRO A 25 -131.84 -66.07 -34.94
CA PRO A 25 -130.64 -65.28 -34.70
C PRO A 25 -129.92 -65.72 -33.42
N GLU A 26 -128.81 -66.44 -33.57
CA GLU A 26 -127.81 -66.64 -32.51
C GLU A 26 -126.92 -65.39 -32.41
N ILE A 27 -127.03 -64.65 -31.30
CA ILE A 27 -126.14 -63.53 -30.99
C ILE A 27 -124.87 -64.12 -30.34
N ASN A 28 -123.88 -64.44 -31.18
CA ASN A 28 -122.59 -64.94 -30.72
C ASN A 28 -121.75 -63.78 -30.14
N LEU A 29 -121.80 -63.61 -28.82
CA LEU A 29 -121.12 -62.55 -28.05
C LEU A 29 -119.61 -62.81 -27.87
N GLU A 30 -118.90 -63.32 -28.89
CA GLU A 30 -117.43 -63.48 -29.01
C GLU A 30 -116.61 -63.46 -27.69
N TRP A 31 -117.01 -64.26 -26.70
CA TRP A 31 -116.46 -64.18 -25.33
C TRP A 31 -115.10 -64.89 -25.22
N GLU A 32 -114.90 -65.95 -25.99
CA GLU A 32 -113.66 -66.73 -26.05
C GLU A 32 -112.48 -65.98 -26.70
N PRO A 33 -112.64 -65.26 -27.84
CA PRO A 33 -111.58 -64.40 -28.35
C PRO A 33 -111.30 -63.20 -27.44
N PHE A 34 -112.31 -62.67 -26.73
CA PHE A 34 -112.10 -61.64 -25.72
C PHE A 34 -111.27 -62.15 -24.53
N GLN A 35 -111.58 -63.33 -24.00
CA GLN A 35 -110.84 -63.92 -22.88
C GLN A 35 -109.40 -64.27 -23.28
N THR A 36 -109.19 -64.76 -24.51
CA THR A 36 -107.86 -64.99 -25.08
C THR A 36 -107.08 -63.68 -25.24
N GLN A 37 -107.76 -62.60 -25.63
CA GLN A 37 -107.17 -61.26 -25.71
C GLN A 37 -106.81 -60.69 -24.34
N VAL A 38 -107.64 -60.92 -23.31
CA VAL A 38 -107.36 -60.53 -21.92
C VAL A 38 -106.17 -61.30 -21.35
N ASP A 39 -106.08 -62.62 -21.56
CA ASP A 39 -104.93 -63.40 -21.10
C ASP A 39 -103.63 -63.03 -21.85
N ALA A 40 -103.72 -62.76 -23.15
CA ALA A 40 -102.59 -62.25 -23.92
C ALA A 40 -102.15 -60.87 -23.43
N PHE A 41 -103.11 -60.00 -23.07
CA PHE A 41 -102.84 -58.68 -22.51
C PHE A 41 -102.21 -58.77 -21.11
N LEU A 42 -102.70 -59.63 -20.22
CA LEU A 42 -102.11 -59.83 -18.89
C LEU A 42 -100.69 -60.41 -18.99
N ARG A 43 -100.44 -61.39 -19.88
CA ARG A 43 -99.08 -61.90 -20.14
C ARG A 43 -98.16 -60.84 -20.73
N ALA A 44 -98.67 -59.97 -21.60
CA ALA A 44 -97.92 -58.84 -22.13
C ALA A 44 -97.57 -57.83 -21.02
N ILE A 45 -98.50 -57.56 -20.09
CA ILE A 45 -98.26 -56.72 -18.91
C ILE A 45 -97.22 -57.36 -17.98
N ASP A 46 -97.32 -58.64 -17.68
CA ASP A 46 -96.35 -59.33 -16.82
C ASP A 46 -94.96 -59.36 -17.46
N THR A 47 -94.89 -59.62 -18.77
CA THR A 47 -93.63 -59.57 -19.53
C THR A 47 -93.06 -58.16 -19.51
N TYR A 48 -93.89 -57.14 -19.71
CA TYR A 48 -93.49 -55.74 -19.62
C TYR A 48 -93.02 -55.36 -18.21
N ALA A 49 -93.69 -55.83 -17.16
CA ALA A 49 -93.33 -55.57 -15.78
C ALA A 49 -91.99 -56.24 -15.41
N VAL A 50 -91.75 -57.46 -15.90
CA VAL A 50 -90.45 -58.14 -15.72
C VAL A 50 -89.37 -57.44 -16.53
N SER A 51 -89.60 -57.11 -17.80
CA SER A 51 -88.61 -56.40 -18.62
C SER A 51 -88.28 -55.02 -18.05
N ALA A 52 -89.29 -54.29 -17.57
CA ALA A 52 -89.11 -53.00 -16.91
C ALA A 52 -88.31 -53.15 -15.61
N LYS A 53 -88.61 -54.15 -14.76
CA LYS A 53 -87.83 -54.43 -13.55
C LYS A 53 -86.38 -54.79 -13.86
N THR A 54 -86.13 -55.62 -14.88
CA THR A 54 -84.77 -55.99 -15.28
C THR A 54 -84.01 -54.80 -15.87
N GLU A 55 -84.68 -53.95 -16.64
CA GLU A 55 -84.08 -52.74 -17.20
C GLU A 55 -83.77 -51.72 -16.10
N ILE A 56 -84.66 -51.54 -15.13
CA ILE A 56 -84.41 -50.69 -13.95
C ILE A 56 -83.23 -51.23 -13.14
N ALA A 57 -83.16 -52.55 -12.91
CA ALA A 57 -82.05 -53.17 -12.20
C ALA A 57 -80.71 -53.03 -12.96
N ALA A 58 -80.71 -53.21 -14.29
CA ALA A 58 -79.54 -53.02 -15.13
C ALA A 58 -79.05 -51.55 -15.09
N ARG A 59 -79.97 -50.58 -15.29
CA ARG A 59 -79.65 -49.14 -15.21
C ARG A 59 -79.12 -48.74 -13.83
N ALA A 60 -79.69 -49.29 -12.75
CA ALA A 60 -79.21 -49.04 -11.40
C ALA A 60 -77.78 -49.57 -11.21
N ASN A 61 -77.48 -50.76 -11.69
CA ASN A 61 -76.14 -51.35 -11.62
C ASN A 61 -75.12 -50.57 -12.47
N ASP A 62 -75.50 -50.16 -13.69
CA ASP A 62 -74.64 -49.33 -14.54
C ASP A 62 -74.36 -47.97 -13.90
N HIS A 63 -75.38 -47.34 -13.32
CA HIS A 63 -75.20 -46.08 -12.57
C HIS A 63 -74.24 -46.25 -11.39
N VAL A 64 -74.36 -47.34 -10.61
CA VAL A 64 -73.43 -47.64 -9.50
C VAL A 64 -72.00 -47.81 -10.02
N ASN A 65 -71.80 -48.51 -11.14
CA ASN A 65 -70.48 -48.68 -11.73
C ASN A 65 -69.88 -47.36 -12.23
N VAL A 66 -70.69 -46.51 -12.90
CA VAL A 66 -70.27 -45.18 -13.34
C VAL A 66 -69.89 -44.29 -12.15
N VAL A 67 -70.71 -44.27 -11.09
CA VAL A 67 -70.40 -43.51 -9.87
C VAL A 67 -69.11 -44.02 -9.23
N ARG A 68 -68.90 -45.33 -9.18
CA ARG A 68 -67.67 -45.92 -8.64
C ARG A 68 -66.44 -45.53 -9.46
N GLU A 69 -66.52 -45.56 -10.79
CA GLU A 69 -65.42 -45.16 -11.66
C GLU A 69 -65.12 -43.67 -11.54
N LEU A 70 -66.16 -42.82 -11.50
CA LEU A 70 -66.00 -41.38 -11.28
C LEU A 70 -65.34 -41.09 -9.94
N ASN A 71 -65.77 -41.76 -8.86
CA ASN A 71 -65.14 -41.61 -7.54
C ASN A 71 -63.68 -42.05 -7.54
N ALA A 72 -63.33 -43.14 -8.23
CA ALA A 72 -61.94 -43.59 -8.34
C ALA A 72 -61.09 -42.55 -9.10
N ARG A 73 -61.61 -41.97 -10.19
CA ARG A 73 -60.94 -40.91 -10.94
C ARG A 73 -60.78 -39.63 -10.13
N THR A 74 -61.77 -39.26 -9.32
CA THR A 74 -61.66 -38.09 -8.43
C THR A 74 -60.59 -38.32 -7.35
N GLU A 75 -60.56 -39.51 -6.72
CA GLU A 75 -59.53 -39.85 -5.73
C GLU A 75 -58.11 -39.89 -6.33
N GLU A 76 -57.97 -40.32 -7.58
CA GLU A 76 -56.69 -40.25 -8.31
C GLU A 76 -56.26 -38.82 -8.60
N ALA A 77 -57.17 -37.99 -9.11
CA ALA A 77 -56.92 -36.59 -9.38
C ALA A 77 -56.56 -35.82 -8.10
N GLU A 78 -57.28 -36.06 -7.00
CA GLU A 78 -56.99 -35.46 -5.68
C GLU A 78 -55.60 -35.85 -5.18
N ARG A 79 -55.22 -37.13 -5.29
CA ARG A 79 -53.86 -37.59 -4.93
C ARG A 79 -52.78 -36.90 -5.78
N GLN A 80 -53.03 -36.70 -7.07
CA GLN A 80 -52.09 -36.00 -7.94
C GLN A 80 -51.98 -34.52 -7.56
N ILE A 81 -53.11 -33.85 -7.31
CA ILE A 81 -53.13 -32.46 -6.86
C ILE A 81 -52.34 -32.31 -5.55
N HIS A 82 -52.54 -33.20 -4.58
CA HIS A 82 -51.79 -33.17 -3.33
C HIS A 82 -50.28 -33.35 -3.53
N ARG A 83 -49.87 -34.25 -4.44
CA ARG A 83 -48.46 -34.44 -4.77
C ARG A 83 -47.85 -33.21 -5.43
N GLU A 84 -48.57 -32.58 -6.36
CA GLU A 84 -48.11 -31.38 -7.04
C GLU A 84 -48.02 -30.19 -6.07
N GLN A 85 -48.99 -30.04 -5.16
CA GLN A 85 -48.95 -29.03 -4.08
C GLN A 85 -47.76 -29.23 -3.15
N GLN A 86 -47.43 -30.47 -2.79
CA GLN A 86 -46.27 -30.75 -1.96
C GLN A 86 -44.96 -30.40 -2.70
N ASN A 87 -44.84 -30.78 -3.97
CA ASN A 87 -43.69 -30.42 -4.80
C ASN A 87 -43.55 -28.89 -4.94
N GLU A 88 -44.66 -28.17 -5.11
CA GLU A 88 -44.67 -26.71 -5.16
C GLU A 88 -44.17 -26.10 -3.85
N HIS A 89 -44.63 -26.62 -2.70
CA HIS A 89 -44.16 -26.15 -1.40
C HIS A 89 -42.65 -26.37 -1.20
N GLU A 90 -42.14 -27.54 -1.58
CA GLU A 90 -40.71 -27.86 -1.51
C GLU A 90 -39.88 -26.96 -2.45
N MET A 91 -40.39 -26.68 -3.65
CA MET A 91 -39.76 -25.76 -4.59
C MET A 91 -39.70 -24.33 -4.05
N LEU A 92 -40.81 -23.82 -3.50
CA LEU A 92 -40.87 -22.48 -2.91
C LEU A 92 -39.94 -22.36 -1.70
N ALA A 93 -39.88 -23.38 -0.86
CA ALA A 93 -38.94 -23.42 0.26
C ALA A 93 -37.48 -23.37 -0.22
N THR A 94 -37.15 -24.09 -1.29
CA THR A 94 -35.81 -24.07 -1.90
C THR A 94 -35.47 -22.69 -2.46
N ILE A 95 -36.38 -22.08 -3.21
CA ILE A 95 -36.20 -20.73 -3.79
C ILE A 95 -35.95 -19.69 -2.70
N GLU A 96 -36.68 -19.74 -1.58
CA GLU A 96 -36.50 -18.78 -0.49
C GLU A 96 -35.12 -18.92 0.17
N VAL A 97 -34.65 -20.17 0.38
CA VAL A 97 -33.30 -20.43 0.89
C VAL A 97 -32.25 -19.93 -0.08
N GLU A 98 -32.38 -20.24 -1.37
CA GLU A 98 -31.46 -19.76 -2.41
C GLU A 98 -31.42 -18.23 -2.46
N ARG A 99 -32.58 -17.57 -2.46
CA ARG A 99 -32.67 -16.11 -2.44
C ARG A 99 -31.97 -15.51 -1.23
N LYS A 100 -32.15 -16.11 -0.05
CA LYS A 100 -31.45 -15.69 1.17
C LYS A 100 -29.93 -15.84 1.02
N THR A 101 -29.46 -16.99 0.53
CA THR A 101 -28.01 -17.20 0.32
C THR A 101 -27.42 -16.22 -0.67
N VAL A 102 -28.11 -15.92 -1.78
CA VAL A 102 -27.68 -14.92 -2.75
C VAL A 102 -27.62 -13.53 -2.12
N SER A 103 -28.62 -13.17 -1.30
CA SER A 103 -28.59 -11.93 -0.52
C SER A 103 -27.40 -11.86 0.43
N ASP A 104 -27.10 -12.94 1.16
CA ASP A 104 -25.99 -12.97 2.11
C ASP A 104 -24.63 -12.85 1.39
N PHE A 105 -24.45 -13.57 0.26
CA PHE A 105 -23.23 -13.47 -0.54
C PHE A 105 -23.05 -12.11 -1.20
N THR A 106 -24.12 -11.49 -1.69
CA THR A 106 -24.05 -10.14 -2.28
C THR A 106 -23.71 -9.09 -1.23
N GLN A 107 -24.25 -9.19 0.00
CA GLN A 107 -23.84 -8.34 1.12
C GLN A 107 -22.37 -8.56 1.50
N ALA A 108 -21.90 -9.82 1.52
CA ALA A 108 -20.49 -10.12 1.78
C ALA A 108 -19.56 -9.55 0.69
N LEU A 109 -19.94 -9.67 -0.59
CA LEU A 109 -19.18 -9.14 -1.73
C LEU A 109 -19.09 -7.62 -1.69
N THR A 110 -20.21 -6.93 -1.44
CA THR A 110 -20.21 -5.46 -1.31
C THR A 110 -19.37 -5.00 -0.10
N GLY A 111 -19.43 -5.74 1.02
CA GLY A 111 -18.57 -5.51 2.17
C GLY A 111 -17.07 -5.71 1.87
N LEU A 112 -16.72 -6.70 1.05
CA LEU A 112 -15.33 -6.89 0.61
C LEU A 112 -14.88 -5.82 -0.39
N GLN A 113 -15.73 -5.43 -1.33
CA GLN A 113 -15.44 -4.37 -2.30
C GLN A 113 -15.18 -3.02 -1.61
N THR A 114 -15.97 -2.66 -0.61
CA THR A 114 -15.77 -1.41 0.17
C THR A 114 -14.47 -1.45 0.97
N LYS A 115 -14.15 -2.58 1.62
CA LYS A 115 -12.86 -2.77 2.29
C LYS A 115 -11.68 -2.63 1.33
N LEU A 116 -11.78 -3.25 0.16
CA LEU A 116 -10.74 -3.19 -0.86
C LEU A 116 -10.58 -1.78 -1.46
N ALA A 117 -11.67 -1.04 -1.67
CA ALA A 117 -11.62 0.36 -2.07
C ALA A 117 -10.91 1.22 -1.02
N LYS A 118 -11.25 1.04 0.27
CA LYS A 118 -10.61 1.73 1.39
C LYS A 118 -9.10 1.46 1.45
N VAL A 119 -8.69 0.20 1.32
CA VAL A 119 -7.25 -0.16 1.34
C VAL A 119 -6.52 0.45 0.14
N ARG A 120 -7.14 0.50 -1.04
CA ARG A 120 -6.54 1.16 -2.22
C ARG A 120 -6.35 2.65 -2.01
N GLU A 121 -7.34 3.32 -1.44
CA GLU A 121 -7.23 4.76 -1.11
C GLU A 121 -6.13 5.01 -0.08
N GLN A 122 -6.04 4.17 0.96
CA GLN A 122 -4.98 4.25 1.98
C GLN A 122 -3.60 4.03 1.36
N ASN A 123 -3.43 3.03 0.49
CA ASN A 123 -2.17 2.81 -0.21
C ASN A 123 -1.79 4.00 -1.09
N ALA A 124 -2.73 4.56 -1.87
CA ALA A 124 -2.45 5.72 -2.71
C ALA A 124 -2.03 6.95 -1.88
N SER A 125 -2.66 7.16 -0.72
CA SER A 125 -2.29 8.22 0.22
C SER A 125 -0.88 8.01 0.79
N LEU A 126 -0.55 6.80 1.23
CA LEU A 126 0.77 6.46 1.77
C LEU A 126 1.86 6.55 0.71
N GLU A 127 1.58 6.14 -0.52
CA GLU A 127 2.50 6.31 -1.65
C GLU A 127 2.79 7.79 -1.90
N HIS A 128 1.76 8.65 -1.85
CA HIS A 128 1.95 10.09 -2.00
C HIS A 128 2.82 10.66 -0.88
N GLU A 129 2.53 10.33 0.39
CA GLU A 129 3.33 10.78 1.54
C GLU A 129 4.78 10.29 1.45
N LEU A 130 4.99 9.03 1.08
CA LEU A 130 6.33 8.46 0.89
C LEU A 130 7.10 9.19 -0.21
N THR A 131 6.45 9.55 -1.33
CA THR A 131 7.11 10.32 -2.39
C THR A 131 7.48 11.73 -1.94
N ALA A 132 6.64 12.38 -1.14
CA ALA A 132 6.90 13.70 -0.58
C ALA A 132 8.09 13.68 0.38
N ILE A 133 8.09 12.76 1.36
CA ILE A 133 9.18 12.59 2.33
C ILE A 133 10.49 12.26 1.62
N ARG A 134 10.46 11.35 0.62
CA ARG A 134 11.65 11.03 -0.17
C ARG A 134 12.21 12.24 -0.91
N LYS A 135 11.35 13.16 -1.38
CA LYS A 135 11.79 14.39 -2.04
C LYS A 135 12.44 15.35 -1.05
N GLU A 136 11.85 15.51 0.13
CA GLU A 136 12.38 16.34 1.21
C GLU A 136 13.75 15.84 1.68
N VAL A 137 13.86 14.55 2.00
CA VAL A 137 15.12 13.93 2.44
C VAL A 137 16.22 14.09 1.39
N ARG A 138 15.90 13.94 0.10
CA ARG A 138 16.88 14.18 -0.98
C ARG A 138 17.32 15.65 -1.02
N GLY A 139 16.39 16.59 -0.83
CA GLY A 139 16.70 18.01 -0.75
C GLY A 139 17.63 18.33 0.41
N ASP A 140 17.31 17.85 1.60
CA ASP A 140 18.10 18.07 2.82
C ASP A 140 19.47 17.41 2.76
N THR A 141 19.55 16.22 2.17
CA THR A 141 20.84 15.54 1.98
C THR A 141 21.72 16.35 1.04
N ALA A 142 21.17 16.84 -0.09
CA ALA A 142 21.93 17.66 -1.03
C ALA A 142 22.39 19.00 -0.42
N THR A 143 21.57 19.64 0.42
CA THR A 143 21.97 20.89 1.10
C THR A 143 23.06 20.64 2.14
N LYS A 144 22.95 19.58 2.94
CA LYS A 144 23.98 19.16 3.91
C LYS A 144 25.28 18.78 3.22
N GLU A 145 25.24 18.05 2.12
CA GLU A 145 26.42 17.73 1.33
C GLU A 145 27.09 19.00 0.79
N ARG A 146 26.31 19.96 0.28
CA ARG A 146 26.84 21.24 -0.19
C ARG A 146 27.50 22.04 0.92
N GLN A 147 26.88 22.10 2.09
CA GLN A 147 27.43 22.76 3.28
C GLN A 147 28.71 22.05 3.75
N GLY A 148 28.71 20.72 3.82
CA GLY A 148 29.86 19.93 4.18
C GLY A 148 31.04 20.16 3.23
N ARG A 149 30.81 20.16 1.92
CA ARG A 149 31.84 20.47 0.92
C ARG A 149 32.40 21.88 1.07
N ALA A 150 31.55 22.87 1.35
CA ALA A 150 32.00 24.25 1.55
C ALA A 150 32.85 24.40 2.82
N LEU A 151 32.44 23.78 3.92
CA LEU A 151 33.20 23.77 5.18
C LEU A 151 34.52 23.02 5.02
N GLU A 152 34.54 21.91 4.29
CA GLU A 152 35.76 21.15 4.07
C GLU A 152 36.77 21.91 3.20
N GLU A 153 36.29 22.60 2.16
CA GLU A 153 37.17 23.46 1.36
C GLU A 153 37.72 24.64 2.17
N GLN A 154 36.91 25.22 3.07
CA GLN A 154 37.39 26.27 3.97
C GLN A 154 38.43 25.71 4.96
N ARG A 155 38.15 24.57 5.60
CA ARG A 155 39.08 23.88 6.50
C ARG A 155 40.42 23.61 5.80
N ARG A 156 40.38 23.11 4.56
CA ARG A 156 41.58 22.83 3.77
C ARG A 156 42.43 24.08 3.52
N LYS A 157 41.79 25.21 3.21
CA LYS A 157 42.49 26.50 3.04
C LYS A 157 43.07 26.98 4.37
N ASP A 158 42.28 26.96 5.42
CA ASP A 158 42.68 27.40 6.76
C ASP A 158 43.87 26.56 7.27
N GLU A 159 43.87 25.25 7.03
CA GLU A 159 44.98 24.35 7.39
C GLU A 159 46.26 24.66 6.61
N MET A 160 46.15 24.95 5.31
CA MET A 160 47.30 25.36 4.50
C MET A 160 47.86 26.71 4.96
N GLU A 161 46.99 27.68 5.26
CA GLU A 161 47.38 29.01 5.77
C GLU A 161 48.00 28.89 7.15
N LEU A 162 47.42 28.07 8.04
CA LEU A 162 47.97 27.80 9.36
C LEU A 162 49.37 27.18 9.27
N ALA A 163 49.56 26.14 8.47
CA ALA A 163 50.88 25.51 8.30
C ALA A 163 51.94 26.51 7.75
N ALA A 164 51.55 27.39 6.84
CA ALA A 164 52.43 28.43 6.32
C ALA A 164 52.80 29.46 7.41
N LEU A 165 51.84 29.89 8.23
CA LEU A 165 52.06 30.82 9.34
C LEU A 165 52.90 30.19 10.46
N GLU A 166 52.61 28.95 10.85
CA GLU A 166 53.37 28.21 11.87
C GLU A 166 54.83 28.01 11.42
N GLY A 167 55.05 27.64 10.15
CA GLY A 167 56.38 27.51 9.57
C GLY A 167 57.14 28.84 9.48
N ALA A 168 56.47 29.94 9.12
CA ALA A 168 57.11 31.25 9.00
C ALA A 168 57.41 31.90 10.36
N LEU A 169 56.52 31.73 11.34
CA LEU A 169 56.66 32.34 12.67
C LEU A 169 57.46 31.48 13.64
N GLY A 170 57.50 30.15 13.43
CA GLY A 170 57.98 29.19 14.41
C GLY A 170 57.13 29.22 15.68
N LEU A 171 55.81 29.33 15.54
CA LEU A 171 54.86 29.46 16.63
C LEU A 171 53.66 28.57 16.36
N SER A 172 53.35 27.66 17.27
CA SER A 172 52.12 26.86 17.26
C SER A 172 51.32 27.11 18.54
N ILE A 173 50.00 27.23 18.39
CA ILE A 173 49.07 27.44 19.50
C ILE A 173 48.03 26.33 19.46
N THR A 174 48.03 25.47 20.47
CA THR A 174 47.14 24.31 20.54
C THR A 174 46.31 24.33 21.82
N GLY A 175 45.01 24.05 21.72
CA GLY A 175 44.17 23.85 22.91
C GLY A 175 44.41 22.47 23.53
N VAL A 176 44.90 22.42 24.77
CA VAL A 176 45.21 21.15 25.45
C VAL A 176 44.08 20.70 26.38
N ALA A 177 43.32 21.64 26.94
CA ALA A 177 42.16 21.37 27.77
C ALA A 177 41.15 22.53 27.69
N ALA A 178 39.99 22.37 28.33
CA ALA A 178 39.01 23.45 28.44
C ALA A 178 39.68 24.70 29.03
N ASN A 179 39.62 25.80 28.29
CA ASN A 179 40.23 27.10 28.65
C ASN A 179 41.75 27.07 28.86
N ARG A 180 42.48 26.10 28.30
CA ARG A 180 43.96 26.05 28.36
C ARG A 180 44.60 25.99 26.99
N LEU A 181 45.49 26.93 26.73
CA LEU A 181 46.24 27.07 25.48
C LEU A 181 47.71 26.74 25.71
N LEU A 182 48.24 25.77 24.99
CA LEU A 182 49.68 25.55 24.89
C LEU A 182 50.22 26.42 23.76
N VAL A 183 51.19 27.27 24.08
CA VAL A 183 51.91 28.08 23.12
C VAL A 183 53.31 27.50 23.01
N LEU A 184 53.68 27.05 21.82
CA LEU A 184 54.96 26.42 21.52
C LEU A 184 55.70 27.27 20.49
N PHE A 185 56.96 27.60 20.80
CA PHE A 185 57.87 28.28 19.90
C PHE A 185 58.97 27.33 19.43
N THR A 186 59.31 27.45 18.15
CA THR A 186 60.48 26.86 17.51
C THR A 186 61.30 27.97 16.85
N LEU A 187 62.45 27.65 16.24
CA LEU A 187 63.34 28.65 15.61
C LEU A 187 63.84 29.73 16.58
N ILE A 188 64.02 29.40 17.86
CA ILE A 188 64.60 30.29 18.88
C ILE A 188 66.10 30.06 19.02
N ASP A 189 66.54 28.81 19.10
CA ASP A 189 67.94 28.45 19.31
C ASP A 189 68.69 28.43 17.96
N PRO A 190 69.73 29.26 17.76
CA PRO A 190 70.51 29.26 16.52
C PRO A 190 71.28 27.96 16.30
N SER A 191 71.56 27.20 17.37
CA SER A 191 72.31 25.94 17.31
C SER A 191 71.40 24.75 16.99
N ASP A 192 70.14 24.81 17.43
CA ASP A 192 69.13 23.80 17.17
C ASP A 192 67.77 24.44 16.87
N ALA A 193 67.50 24.64 15.58
CA ALA A 193 66.28 25.25 15.09
C ALA A 193 64.99 24.48 15.47
N LYS A 194 65.09 23.19 15.82
CA LYS A 194 63.95 22.34 16.19
C LYS A 194 63.66 22.33 17.69
N ARG A 195 64.52 22.94 18.51
CA ARG A 195 64.33 22.98 19.96
C ARG A 195 63.04 23.73 20.30
N GLU A 196 62.19 23.09 21.10
CA GLU A 196 60.87 23.59 21.48
C GLU A 196 60.95 24.39 22.79
N PHE A 197 60.26 25.52 22.83
CA PHE A 197 60.08 26.36 24.01
C PHE A 197 58.59 26.58 24.19
N SER A 198 58.02 26.17 25.32
CA SER A 198 56.58 26.17 25.49
C SER A 198 56.11 26.75 26.81
N PHE A 199 54.89 27.27 26.82
CA PHE A 199 54.18 27.60 28.04
C PHE A 199 52.69 27.32 27.88
N VAL A 200 52.03 26.99 28.99
CA VAL A 200 50.59 26.79 29.04
C VAL A 200 49.95 28.05 29.62
N LEU A 201 48.98 28.62 28.93
CA LEU A 201 48.14 29.71 29.37
C LEU A 201 46.79 29.16 29.82
N ASP A 202 46.44 29.38 31.09
CA ASP A 202 45.12 29.10 31.64
C ASP A 202 44.26 30.37 31.56
N CYS A 203 43.17 30.27 30.82
CA CYS A 203 42.18 31.32 30.57
C CYS A 203 40.86 31.04 31.31
N ASN A 204 40.84 30.11 32.28
CA ASN A 204 39.62 29.70 32.96
C ASN A 204 39.04 30.77 33.90
N ALA A 205 39.89 31.66 34.42
CA ALA A 205 39.50 32.77 35.28
C ALA A 205 39.55 34.12 34.55
N GLN A 206 39.07 35.18 35.21
CA GLN A 206 39.16 36.56 34.70
C GLN A 206 40.63 37.03 34.57
N ASP A 207 41.53 36.41 35.33
CA ASP A 207 42.97 36.62 35.29
C ASP A 207 43.64 35.43 34.62
N TYR A 208 44.54 35.72 33.68
CA TYR A 208 45.39 34.76 33.02
C TYR A 208 46.46 34.23 33.98
N VAL A 209 46.69 32.91 33.95
CA VAL A 209 47.72 32.24 34.74
C VAL A 209 48.57 31.37 33.82
N VAL A 210 49.88 31.30 34.08
CA VAL A 210 50.80 30.39 33.37
C VAL A 210 51.21 29.26 34.32
N PRO A 211 50.47 28.13 34.36
CA PRO A 211 50.79 27.02 35.26
C PRO A 211 52.09 26.28 34.90
N GLN A 212 52.49 26.29 33.63
CA GLN A 212 53.68 25.55 33.16
C GLN A 212 54.42 26.39 32.11
N CYS A 213 55.74 26.43 32.23
CA CYS A 213 56.66 27.07 31.29
C CYS A 213 57.93 26.24 31.22
N ASP A 214 58.32 25.82 30.03
CA ASP A 214 59.52 25.02 29.78
C ASP A 214 60.28 25.57 28.57
N PRO A 215 61.52 26.07 28.73
CA PRO A 215 62.28 26.24 29.98
C PRO A 215 61.67 27.29 30.94
N PRO A 216 61.93 27.22 32.26
CA PRO A 216 61.43 28.21 33.20
C PRO A 216 62.12 29.57 33.00
N VAL A 217 61.31 30.63 32.88
CA VAL A 217 61.77 32.02 32.71
C VAL A 217 61.55 32.78 34.01
N ALA A 218 62.60 33.45 34.52
CA ALA A 218 62.51 34.20 35.79
C ALA A 218 61.51 35.36 35.75
N ASP A 219 61.39 36.04 34.59
CA ASP A 219 60.55 37.23 34.40
C ASP A 219 59.06 36.90 34.12
N MET A 220 58.68 35.61 34.09
CA MET A 220 57.31 35.20 33.78
C MET A 220 56.20 35.81 34.68
N PRO A 221 56.31 35.87 36.02
CA PRO A 221 55.25 36.45 36.85
C PRO A 221 55.00 37.94 36.55
N ASP A 222 56.05 38.72 36.26
CA ASP A 222 55.94 40.13 35.89
C ASP A 222 55.26 40.30 34.53
N LEU A 223 55.57 39.41 33.58
CA LEU A 223 54.93 39.39 32.26
C LEU A 223 53.43 39.05 32.36
N VAL A 224 53.06 38.10 33.22
CA VAL A 224 51.66 37.72 33.49
C VAL A 224 50.90 38.85 34.17
N GLN A 225 51.51 39.55 35.13
CA GLN A 225 50.88 40.72 35.77
C GLN A 225 50.56 41.82 34.74
N ARG A 226 51.48 42.09 33.81
CA ARG A 226 51.24 43.03 32.71
C ARG A 226 50.16 42.54 31.75
N LEU A 227 50.11 41.24 31.45
CA LEU A 227 49.04 40.66 30.62
C LEU A 227 47.67 40.85 31.27
N ASN A 228 47.55 40.67 32.59
CA ASN A 228 46.29 40.87 33.30
C ASN A 228 45.86 42.34 33.34
N GLY A 229 46.82 43.29 33.30
CA GLY A 229 46.53 44.72 33.19
C GLY A 229 46.12 45.17 31.79
N ASP A 230 46.92 44.85 30.77
CA ASP A 230 46.75 45.35 29.40
C ASP A 230 45.78 44.49 28.56
N ARG A 231 45.62 43.21 28.92
CA ARG A 231 44.88 42.17 28.18
C ARG A 231 45.31 41.99 26.72
N ASP A 232 46.52 42.42 26.37
CA ASP A 232 47.11 42.25 25.04
C ASP A 232 47.96 40.97 24.97
N LEU A 233 47.33 39.88 24.52
CA LEU A 233 47.98 38.58 24.33
C LEU A 233 49.10 38.64 23.28
N HIS A 234 48.96 39.45 22.24
CA HIS A 234 49.95 39.51 21.15
C HIS A 234 51.25 40.16 21.63
N SER A 235 51.16 41.25 22.41
CA SER A 235 52.35 41.84 23.03
C SER A 235 52.99 40.92 24.06
N PHE A 236 52.18 40.16 24.81
CA PHE A 236 52.68 39.17 25.77
C PHE A 236 53.47 38.05 25.08
N ILE A 237 52.94 37.43 24.03
CA ILE A 237 53.63 36.38 23.24
C ILE A 237 54.99 36.89 22.72
N LYS A 238 55.05 38.14 22.24
CA LYS A 238 56.32 38.76 21.79
C LYS A 238 57.32 38.94 22.94
N ARG A 239 56.88 39.36 24.12
CA ARG A 239 57.75 39.54 25.30
C ARG A 239 58.27 38.19 25.79
N VAL A 240 57.42 37.17 25.85
CA VAL A 240 57.81 35.80 26.22
C VAL A 240 58.83 35.23 25.23
N ARG A 241 58.61 35.40 23.92
CA ARG A 241 59.60 34.99 22.90
C ARG A 241 60.95 35.67 23.09
N LYS A 242 60.97 36.97 23.40
CA LYS A 242 62.23 37.69 23.71
C LYS A 242 62.92 37.14 24.95
N ALA A 243 62.17 36.78 25.99
CA ALA A 243 62.73 36.18 27.20
C ALA A 243 63.35 34.80 26.90
N PHE A 244 62.70 33.97 26.07
CA PHE A 244 63.29 32.71 25.60
C PHE A 244 64.56 32.90 24.76
N VAL A 245 64.58 33.90 23.86
CA VAL A 245 65.80 34.25 23.10
C VAL A 245 66.94 34.68 24.04
N ALA A 246 66.65 35.48 25.07
CA ALA A 246 67.66 35.92 26.04
C ALA A 246 68.24 34.77 26.88
N LEU A 247 67.49 33.68 27.07
CA LEU A 247 67.98 32.48 27.75
C LEU A 247 68.96 31.66 26.90
N VAL A 248 68.87 31.76 25.58
CA VAL A 248 69.73 31.02 24.64
C VAL A 248 70.89 31.86 24.13
N ALA A 249 70.70 33.17 24.00
CA ALA A 249 71.76 34.09 23.63
C ALA A 249 72.87 34.10 24.71
N PRO A 250 74.14 33.95 24.34
CA PRO A 250 75.23 34.14 25.29
C PRO A 250 75.18 35.58 25.83
N PRO A 251 75.51 35.80 27.12
CA PRO A 251 75.54 37.15 27.68
C PRO A 251 76.44 38.04 26.82
N PRO A 252 76.12 39.33 26.65
CA PRO A 252 76.97 40.23 25.88
C PRO A 252 78.37 40.17 26.46
N GLY A 253 79.29 39.57 25.72
CA GLY A 253 80.70 39.62 26.03
C GLY A 253 81.06 41.08 26.14
N LYS A 254 81.59 41.48 27.30
CA LYS A 254 82.34 42.73 27.46
C LYS A 254 83.47 42.69 26.43
N PHE A 255 83.24 43.26 25.26
CA PHE A 255 84.31 43.62 24.35
C PHE A 255 84.21 45.14 24.15
N ASP A 256 84.59 45.83 25.20
CA ASP A 256 85.00 47.22 25.16
C ASP A 256 86.52 47.24 25.42
N ASP A 257 87.18 48.19 24.78
CA ASP A 257 88.62 48.46 24.80
C ASP A 257 89.47 47.70 23.77
N LEU A 258 89.49 48.21 22.53
CA LEU A 258 90.73 48.53 21.80
C LEU A 258 90.40 49.46 20.62
N ASN A 259 90.33 50.75 20.91
CA ASN A 259 90.43 51.80 19.91
C ASN A 259 91.91 52.00 19.54
N GLY A 260 92.23 51.89 18.25
CA GLY A 260 93.57 52.15 17.71
C GLY A 260 93.50 52.27 16.17
N PRO A 261 93.79 53.45 15.58
CA PRO A 261 93.43 53.78 14.21
C PRO A 261 94.51 53.49 13.17
N SER A 262 94.08 53.51 11.90
CA SER A 262 94.87 53.74 10.69
C SER A 262 95.71 52.56 10.16
N THR A 263 95.35 52.06 8.97
CA THR A 263 96.05 52.49 7.74
C THR A 263 95.39 51.87 6.50
N SER A 264 95.08 52.76 5.58
CA SER A 264 94.77 52.58 4.17
C SER A 264 95.63 51.55 3.43
N ARG A 265 95.01 50.77 2.54
CA ARG A 265 95.62 50.46 1.23
C ARG A 265 94.59 50.11 0.15
N THR A 266 94.33 51.11 -0.67
CA THR A 266 93.94 51.08 -2.09
C THR A 266 94.86 50.14 -2.89
N THR A 267 94.31 49.37 -3.83
CA THR A 267 94.81 49.22 -5.22
C THR A 267 93.93 48.25 -6.04
N THR A 268 93.08 48.85 -6.89
CA THR A 268 92.82 48.60 -8.33
C THR A 268 92.58 47.20 -8.95
N PRO A 269 91.78 47.13 -10.06
CA PRO A 269 91.20 45.92 -10.68
C PRO A 269 91.76 45.68 -12.11
N PRO A 270 91.02 45.08 -13.07
CA PRO A 270 90.81 43.66 -13.33
C PRO A 270 91.41 43.21 -14.70
N ALA A 271 91.50 41.90 -14.95
CA ALA A 271 91.83 41.36 -16.28
C ALA A 271 90.91 40.17 -16.63
N ALA A 272 90.06 40.36 -17.65
CA ALA A 272 89.54 39.31 -18.53
C ALA A 272 90.55 39.13 -19.70
N PRO A 273 90.57 38.06 -20.52
CA PRO A 273 89.42 37.58 -21.34
C PRO A 273 89.35 36.03 -21.40
N THR A 274 88.33 35.36 -21.98
CA THR A 274 88.29 35.01 -23.40
C THR A 274 86.95 34.34 -23.77
N ALA A 275 86.41 34.80 -24.90
CA ALA A 275 85.33 34.34 -25.79
C ALA A 275 85.21 32.81 -26.03
N THR A 276 84.03 32.16 -25.97
CA THR A 276 82.99 31.98 -27.06
C THR A 276 83.07 30.55 -27.65
N PRO A 277 82.05 29.98 -28.33
CA PRO A 277 80.64 29.74 -28.01
C PRO A 277 80.26 28.24 -28.16
N ALA A 278 78.97 27.90 -28.03
CA ALA A 278 78.18 27.13 -29.02
C ALA A 278 77.23 26.07 -28.44
N ALA A 279 76.04 26.09 -29.03
CA ALA A 279 75.22 24.94 -29.39
C ALA A 279 74.26 24.32 -28.36
N ARG A 280 72.97 24.66 -28.58
CA ARG A 280 71.93 23.75 -29.09
C ARG A 280 71.19 22.86 -28.08
N ALA A 281 69.95 23.27 -27.81
CA ALA A 281 68.84 22.40 -27.41
C ALA A 281 68.53 21.34 -28.49
N PRO A 282 67.98 20.17 -28.11
CA PRO A 282 66.54 19.94 -28.32
C PRO A 282 65.89 19.23 -27.11
N SER A 283 64.74 19.72 -26.61
CA SER A 283 63.39 19.21 -26.91
C SER A 283 63.22 17.68 -26.78
N VAL A 284 62.69 17.24 -25.64
CA VAL A 284 62.23 15.87 -25.36
C VAL A 284 60.70 15.81 -25.62
N PRO A 285 60.19 14.75 -26.27
CA PRO A 285 58.80 14.66 -26.76
C PRO A 285 57.79 14.22 -25.69
N PRO A 286 56.48 14.45 -25.88
CA PRO A 286 55.43 13.86 -25.06
C PRO A 286 55.10 12.44 -25.53
N VAL A 287 54.98 11.52 -24.56
CA VAL A 287 54.51 10.15 -24.73
C VAL A 287 52.98 10.15 -24.76
N ALA A 288 52.43 9.50 -25.78
CA ALA A 288 51.01 9.17 -25.95
C ALA A 288 50.67 7.84 -25.25
N GLU A 289 49.36 7.50 -25.27
CA GLU A 289 48.70 6.25 -24.83
C GLU A 289 48.14 6.28 -23.39
N ALA A 290 46.90 5.85 -23.11
CA ALA A 290 45.81 5.29 -23.92
C ALA A 290 44.50 5.23 -23.09
N ASN A 291 43.38 5.18 -23.82
CA ASN A 291 42.15 4.38 -23.60
C ASN A 291 41.41 4.36 -22.26
N LEU A 292 40.11 4.72 -22.34
CA LEU A 292 38.91 4.00 -21.86
C LEU A 292 37.71 4.85 -22.34
N ILE A 293 36.86 4.48 -23.31
CA ILE A 293 35.83 3.42 -23.34
C ILE A 293 35.20 3.16 -21.96
N ASP A 294 34.00 3.69 -21.74
CA ASP A 294 32.89 2.87 -21.23
C ASP A 294 31.53 3.53 -21.49
N ILE A 295 30.73 2.76 -22.24
CA ILE A 295 29.27 2.50 -22.21
C ILE A 295 28.37 3.54 -21.51
#